data_AF-A0A961XF98-F1
#
_entry.id   AF-A0A961XF98-F1
#
_cell.length_a   1.000
_cell.length_b   1.000
_cell.length_c   1.000
_cell.angle_alpha   90.00
_cell.angle_beta   90.00
_cell.angle_gamma   90.00
#
_symmetry.space_group_name_H-M   'P 1'
#
loop_
_entity.id
_entity.type
_entity.pdbx_description
1 polymer ?
#
loop_
_entity_poly.entity_id
_entity_poly.type
_entity_poly.pdbx_seq_one_letter_code
_entity_poly.pdbx_strand_id
1 'polypeptide(L)'
;MTDVRFLDHLVLPVTDLSTARARLTRLGFSVAADGRHPFGTGNACVFLPDGIYLEPLAVVSHVETEAAMRAGNQFVARDSAFRFRNGAEGLSAIVMATPDADADHAAFRAAGLSAGDQLSFSRVMKFPDGSEIQPSFRLSFAADLRAPDF
;
A
#
# COMPACT_ATOMS: atom_id res chain seq x y z
N MET A 1 23.92 -14.24 -7.31
CA MET A 1 22.58 -14.74 -7.73
C MET A 1 21.63 -13.57 -7.58
N THR A 2 20.82 -13.26 -8.59
CA THR A 2 19.73 -12.28 -8.41
C THR A 2 18.68 -12.93 -7.53
N ASP A 3 18.60 -12.53 -6.27
CA ASP A 3 17.56 -13.01 -5.36
C ASP A 3 16.21 -12.56 -5.90
N VAL A 4 15.39 -13.52 -6.34
CA VAL A 4 14.01 -13.27 -6.75
C VAL A 4 13.27 -12.73 -5.53
N ARG A 5 12.69 -11.53 -5.66
CA ARG A 5 11.84 -10.95 -4.61
C ARG A 5 10.47 -11.62 -4.67
N PHE A 6 9.93 -12.01 -3.51
CA PHE A 6 8.59 -12.57 -3.42
C PHE A 6 7.54 -11.47 -3.55
N LEU A 7 6.42 -11.77 -4.21
CA LEU A 7 5.26 -10.89 -4.22
C LEU A 7 4.67 -10.87 -2.81
N ASP A 8 4.48 -9.68 -2.25
CA ASP A 8 3.86 -9.49 -0.93
C ASP A 8 2.36 -9.22 -1.08
N HIS A 9 2.01 -8.16 -1.83
CA HIS A 9 0.61 -7.82 -2.06
C HIS A 9 0.40 -6.92 -3.27
N LEU A 10 -0.88 -6.74 -3.62
CA LEU A 10 -1.36 -5.81 -4.62
C LEU A 10 -2.18 -4.70 -3.95
N VAL A 11 -1.82 -3.44 -4.23
CA VAL A 11 -2.56 -2.27 -3.71
C VAL A 11 -3.64 -1.89 -4.70
N LEU A 12 -4.89 -1.94 -4.25
CA LEU A 12 -6.08 -1.76 -5.06
C LEU A 12 -6.87 -0.54 -4.60
N PRO A 13 -6.63 0.66 -5.16
CA PRO A 13 -7.50 1.81 -4.88
C PRO A 13 -8.96 1.45 -5.09
N VAL A 14 -9.79 1.83 -4.12
CA VAL A 14 -11.24 1.73 -4.18
C VAL A 14 -11.85 3.07 -3.77
N THR A 15 -13.07 3.34 -4.23
CA THR A 15 -13.78 4.57 -3.86
C THR A 15 -14.30 4.49 -2.43
N ASP A 16 -14.86 3.34 -2.07
CA ASP A 16 -15.47 3.11 -0.76
C ASP A 16 -15.09 1.73 -0.21
N LEU A 17 -14.55 1.72 1.01
CA LEU A 17 -14.02 0.53 1.63
C LEU A 17 -15.13 -0.46 2.01
N SER A 18 -16.29 0.06 2.45
CA SER A 18 -17.42 -0.77 2.86
C SER A 18 -18.02 -1.54 1.68
N THR A 19 -18.11 -0.87 0.53
CA THR A 19 -18.59 -1.45 -0.74
C THR A 19 -17.61 -2.49 -1.26
N ALA A 20 -16.30 -2.20 -1.25
CA ALA A 20 -15.27 -3.15 -1.66
C ALA A 20 -15.33 -4.43 -0.80
N ARG A 21 -15.41 -4.27 0.52
CA ARG A 21 -15.59 -5.36 1.48
C ARG A 21 -16.82 -6.21 1.17
N ALA A 22 -17.99 -5.58 1.05
CA ALA A 22 -19.23 -6.31 0.77
C ALA A 22 -19.17 -7.10 -0.55
N ARG A 23 -18.55 -6.53 -1.59
CA ARG A 23 -18.35 -7.19 -2.88
C ARG A 23 -17.41 -8.39 -2.76
N LEU A 24 -16.26 -8.23 -2.10
CA LEU A 24 -15.27 -9.30 -1.91
C LEU A 24 -15.82 -10.44 -1.05
N THR A 25 -16.53 -10.12 0.05
CA THR A 25 -17.22 -11.13 0.85
C THR A 25 -18.23 -11.92 0.02
N ARG A 26 -19.02 -11.25 -0.83
CA ARG A 26 -19.97 -11.91 -1.73
C ARG A 26 -19.31 -12.82 -2.77
N LEU A 27 -18.06 -12.54 -3.15
CA LEU A 27 -17.27 -13.40 -4.03
C LEU A 27 -16.67 -14.62 -3.28
N GLY A 28 -16.87 -14.71 -1.97
CA GLY A 28 -16.40 -15.81 -1.13
C GLY A 28 -15.05 -15.56 -0.46
N PHE A 29 -14.50 -14.34 -0.55
CA PHE A 29 -13.28 -14.01 0.17
C PHE A 29 -13.53 -13.74 1.65
N SER A 30 -12.61 -14.22 2.49
CA SER A 30 -12.46 -13.78 3.87
C SER A 30 -11.73 -12.44 3.89
N VAL A 31 -12.43 -11.37 4.29
CA VAL A 31 -11.88 -10.02 4.33
C VAL A 31 -11.57 -9.66 5.79
N ALA A 32 -10.31 -9.33 6.09
CA ALA A 32 -9.86 -8.92 7.42
C ALA A 32 -10.55 -7.63 7.89
N ALA A 33 -10.51 -7.32 9.19
CA ALA A 33 -11.04 -6.05 9.72
C ALA A 33 -10.40 -4.83 9.05
N ASP A 34 -11.11 -3.69 9.03
CA ASP A 34 -10.59 -2.46 8.44
C ASP A 34 -9.31 -2.01 9.18
N GLY A 35 -8.22 -1.81 8.44
CA GLY A 35 -7.02 -1.18 8.94
C GLY A 35 -7.06 0.33 8.73
N ARG A 36 -6.41 1.09 9.63
CA ARG A 36 -6.21 2.54 9.50
C ARG A 36 -4.72 2.86 9.44
N HIS A 37 -4.30 3.53 8.38
CA HIS A 37 -2.96 4.10 8.29
C HIS A 37 -2.89 5.43 9.03
N PRO A 38 -1.72 5.77 9.62
CA PRO A 38 -1.53 7.03 10.35
C PRO A 38 -1.53 8.27 9.42
N PHE A 39 -1.63 8.07 8.11
CA PHE A 39 -1.62 9.09 7.07
C PHE A 39 -2.94 9.17 6.29
N GLY A 40 -4.06 8.75 6.89
CA GLY A 40 -5.40 9.05 6.37
C GLY A 40 -5.99 8.09 5.34
N THR A 41 -5.32 6.97 5.03
CA THR A 41 -5.91 5.88 4.24
C THR A 41 -6.33 4.72 5.13
N GLY A 42 -7.27 3.92 4.65
CA GLY A 42 -7.75 2.71 5.31
C GLY A 42 -7.80 1.54 4.34
N ASN A 43 -7.70 0.33 4.87
CA ASN A 43 -7.62 -0.87 4.03
C ASN A 43 -8.53 -2.01 4.51
N ALA A 44 -8.86 -2.92 3.60
CA ALA A 44 -9.74 -4.07 3.84
C ALA A 44 -9.10 -5.35 3.27
N CYS A 45 -7.98 -5.77 3.85
CA CYS A 45 -7.13 -6.80 3.26
C CYS A 45 -7.83 -8.16 3.08
N VAL A 46 -7.53 -8.83 1.98
CA VAL A 46 -7.88 -10.24 1.71
C VAL A 46 -6.60 -11.05 1.65
N PHE A 47 -6.38 -11.92 2.63
CA PHE A 47 -5.20 -12.79 2.69
C PHE A 47 -5.47 -14.10 1.94
N LEU A 48 -4.57 -14.46 1.03
CA LEU A 48 -4.61 -15.72 0.27
C LEU A 48 -3.85 -16.82 1.02
N PRO A 49 -4.06 -18.11 0.66
CA PRO A 49 -3.47 -19.24 1.39
C PRO A 49 -1.93 -19.28 1.42
N ASP A 50 -1.27 -18.64 0.44
CA ASP A 50 0.18 -18.57 0.32
C ASP A 50 0.80 -17.34 1.01
N GLY A 51 -0.02 -16.52 1.68
CA GLY A 51 0.41 -15.32 2.40
C GLY A 51 0.38 -14.04 1.57
N ILE A 52 0.20 -14.13 0.25
CA ILE A 52 -0.02 -12.97 -0.61
C ILE A 52 -1.37 -12.35 -0.25
N TYR A 53 -1.49 -11.03 -0.30
CA TYR A 53 -2.79 -10.39 -0.05
C TYR A 53 -3.19 -9.35 -1.09
N LEU A 54 -4.49 -9.09 -1.15
CA LEU A 54 -5.06 -7.95 -1.86
C LEU A 54 -5.34 -6.86 -0.83
N GLU A 55 -4.93 -5.63 -1.13
CA GLU A 55 -5.17 -4.46 -0.28
C GLU A 55 -6.13 -3.48 -0.99
N PRO A 56 -7.45 -3.66 -0.86
CA PRO A 56 -8.39 -2.58 -1.10
C PRO A 56 -8.02 -1.38 -0.24
N LEU A 57 -7.77 -0.23 -0.87
CA LEU A 57 -7.26 0.98 -0.24
C LEU A 57 -8.19 2.17 -0.53
N ALA A 58 -8.73 2.78 0.53
CA ALA A 58 -9.57 3.97 0.43
C ALA A 58 -8.93 5.16 1.17
N VAL A 59 -9.20 6.37 0.68
CA VAL A 59 -8.95 7.60 1.45
C VAL A 59 -10.05 7.74 2.49
N VAL A 60 -9.68 7.69 3.77
CA VAL A 60 -10.62 7.76 4.91
C VAL A 60 -10.55 9.11 5.63
N SER A 61 -9.51 9.91 5.37
CA SER A 61 -9.38 11.30 5.81
C SER A 61 -8.57 12.09 4.80
N HIS A 62 -9.27 12.90 3.98
CA HIS A 62 -8.63 13.77 2.99
C HIS A 62 -7.64 14.75 3.65
N VAL A 63 -8.02 15.30 4.80
CA VAL A 63 -7.18 16.24 5.56
C VAL A 63 -5.85 15.58 5.97
N GLU A 64 -5.90 14.36 6.49
CA GLU A 64 -4.69 13.61 6.88
C GLU A 64 -3.85 13.22 5.66
N THR A 65 -4.48 12.73 4.59
CA THR A 65 -3.75 12.37 3.36
C THR A 65 -3.06 13.57 2.75
N GLU A 66 -3.72 14.73 2.67
CA GLU A 66 -3.13 15.95 2.13
C GLU A 66 -2.00 16.49 3.01
N ALA A 67 -2.16 16.45 4.33
CA ALA A 67 -1.12 16.83 5.27
C ALA A 67 0.11 15.91 5.13
N ALA A 68 -0.11 14.60 5.03
CA ALA A 68 0.95 13.62 4.82
C ALA A 68 1.65 13.81 3.47
N MET A 69 0.91 14.07 2.39
CA MET A 69 1.49 14.41 1.09
C MET A 69 2.39 15.64 1.15
N ARG A 70 1.91 16.73 1.79
CA ARG A 70 2.71 17.95 2.00
C ARG A 70 3.96 17.70 2.85
N ALA A 71 3.90 16.73 3.77
CA ALA A 71 5.04 16.29 4.57
C ALA A 71 5.97 15.29 3.85
N GLY A 72 5.75 15.02 2.56
CA GLY A 72 6.63 14.17 1.74
C GLY A 72 6.29 12.67 1.79
N ASN A 73 5.12 12.27 2.29
CA ASN A 73 4.71 10.87 2.30
C ASN A 73 4.44 10.37 0.88
N GLN A 74 5.37 9.55 0.37
CA GLN A 74 5.34 9.05 -1.00
C GLN A 74 4.17 8.09 -1.27
N PHE A 75 3.70 7.34 -0.26
CA PHE A 75 2.61 6.39 -0.46
C PHE A 75 1.32 7.11 -0.88
N VAL A 76 0.89 8.11 -0.11
CA VAL A 76 -0.33 8.88 -0.42
C VAL A 76 -0.13 9.82 -1.62
N ALA A 77 1.07 10.32 -1.85
CA ALA A 77 1.36 11.13 -3.04
C ALA A 77 1.18 10.30 -4.33
N ARG A 78 1.65 9.05 -4.32
CA ARG A 78 1.52 8.13 -5.46
C ARG A 78 0.09 7.62 -5.64
N ASP A 79 -0.62 7.30 -4.55
CA ASP A 79 -2.05 6.97 -4.61
C ASP A 79 -2.85 8.12 -5.24
N SER A 80 -2.60 9.37 -4.81
CA SER A 80 -3.23 10.55 -5.38
C SER A 80 -2.92 10.72 -6.87
N ALA A 81 -1.66 10.56 -7.28
CA ALA A 81 -1.25 10.65 -8.68
C ALA A 81 -1.89 9.56 -9.55
N PHE A 82 -1.95 8.33 -9.05
CA PHE A 82 -2.65 7.23 -9.72
C PHE A 82 -4.13 7.59 -9.93
N ARG A 83 -4.81 8.04 -8.86
CA ARG A 83 -6.25 8.35 -8.93
C ARG A 83 -6.56 9.49 -9.88
N PHE A 84 -5.68 10.49 -9.93
CA PHE A 84 -5.81 11.61 -10.86
C PHE A 84 -5.76 11.17 -12.32
N ARG A 85 -4.86 10.24 -12.67
CA ARG A 85 -4.68 9.81 -14.06
C ARG A 85 -5.62 8.69 -14.49
N ASN A 86 -5.87 7.72 -13.62
CA ASN A 86 -6.54 6.47 -13.96
C ASN A 86 -7.98 6.38 -13.42
N GLY A 87 -8.39 7.35 -12.58
CA GLY A 87 -9.67 7.32 -11.89
C GLY A 87 -9.58 6.70 -10.49
N ALA A 88 -10.71 6.69 -9.79
CA ALA A 88 -10.74 6.41 -8.36
C ALA A 88 -10.39 4.96 -7.96
N GLU A 89 -10.46 4.00 -8.89
CA GLU A 89 -10.32 2.57 -8.60
C GLU A 89 -9.35 1.88 -9.57
N GLY A 90 -8.66 0.82 -9.11
CA GLY A 90 -7.80 0.02 -9.98
C GLY A 90 -6.69 -0.72 -9.23
N LEU A 91 -5.54 -0.90 -9.88
CA LEU A 91 -4.31 -1.47 -9.33
C LEU A 91 -3.20 -0.41 -9.40
N SER A 92 -2.82 0.17 -8.25
CA SER A 92 -1.85 1.28 -8.21
C SER A 92 -0.43 0.86 -7.89
N ALA A 93 -0.24 -0.29 -7.22
CA ALA A 93 1.08 -0.79 -6.88
C ALA A 93 1.12 -2.32 -6.77
N ILE A 94 2.29 -2.85 -7.11
CA ILE A 94 2.71 -4.21 -6.82
C ILE A 94 3.80 -4.09 -5.75
N VAL A 95 3.63 -4.79 -4.63
CA VAL A 95 4.57 -4.72 -3.51
C VAL A 95 5.37 -6.01 -3.43
N MET A 96 6.68 -5.86 -3.38
CA MET A 96 7.62 -6.98 -3.29
C MET A 96 8.19 -7.05 -1.87
N ALA A 97 8.17 -8.23 -1.27
CA ALA A 97 8.75 -8.47 0.05
C ALA A 97 10.27 -8.34 -0.03
N THR A 98 10.86 -7.71 0.99
CA THR A 98 12.31 -7.52 1.09
C THR A 98 12.79 -7.67 2.53
N PRO A 99 13.95 -8.29 2.76
CA PRO A 99 14.60 -8.28 4.07
C PRO A 99 15.33 -6.96 4.34
N ASP A 100 15.56 -6.12 3.32
CA ASP A 100 16.36 -4.90 3.42
C ASP A 100 15.86 -3.81 2.46
N ALA A 101 14.94 -2.98 2.95
CA ALA A 101 14.40 -1.86 2.20
C ALA A 101 15.45 -0.77 1.93
N ASP A 102 16.50 -0.63 2.75
CA ASP A 102 17.52 0.40 2.58
C ASP A 102 18.44 0.04 1.40
N ALA A 103 18.81 -1.24 1.30
CA ALA A 103 19.54 -1.77 0.15
C ALA A 103 18.72 -1.62 -1.15
N ASP A 104 17.43 -1.91 -1.12
CA ASP A 104 16.55 -1.73 -2.29
C ASP A 104 16.44 -0.24 -2.67
N HIS A 105 16.32 0.67 -1.70
CA HIS A 105 16.30 2.11 -1.98
C HIS A 105 17.60 2.58 -2.66
N ALA A 106 18.75 2.17 -2.13
CA ALA A 106 20.05 2.47 -2.74
C ALA A 106 20.17 1.92 -4.16
N ALA A 107 19.68 0.69 -4.39
CA ALA A 107 19.66 0.08 -5.72
C ALA A 107 18.74 0.83 -6.70
N PHE A 108 17.53 1.23 -6.28
CA PHE A 108 16.63 2.03 -7.11
C PHE A 108 17.22 3.38 -7.47
N ARG A 109 17.91 4.04 -6.54
CA ARG A 109 18.63 5.30 -6.81
C ARG A 109 19.75 5.11 -7.81
N ALA A 110 20.60 4.08 -7.63
CA ALA A 110 21.70 3.79 -8.53
C ALA A 110 21.23 3.45 -9.96
N ALA A 111 20.07 2.81 -10.07
CA ALA A 111 19.46 2.46 -11.35
C ALA A 111 18.66 3.62 -12.01
N GLY A 112 18.50 4.76 -11.33
CA GLY A 112 17.66 5.87 -11.83
C GLY A 112 16.16 5.56 -11.82
N LEU A 113 15.73 4.59 -10.99
CA LEU A 113 14.34 4.12 -10.86
C LEU A 113 13.70 4.53 -9.54
N SER A 114 14.36 5.34 -8.71
CA SER A 114 13.81 5.79 -7.43
C SER A 114 12.56 6.64 -7.63
N ALA A 115 11.46 6.26 -6.97
CA ALA A 115 10.16 6.93 -7.08
C ALA A 115 9.78 7.79 -5.87
N GLY A 116 10.79 8.19 -5.08
CA GLY A 116 10.64 9.07 -3.91
C GLY A 116 11.45 8.58 -2.71
N ASP A 117 11.37 9.32 -1.62
CA ASP A 117 11.99 8.96 -0.34
C ASP A 117 11.34 7.73 0.29
N GLN A 118 12.09 7.02 1.14
CA GLN A 118 11.54 5.90 1.89
C GLN A 118 10.46 6.36 2.88
N LEU A 119 9.46 5.51 3.11
CA LEU A 119 8.42 5.73 4.11
C LEU A 119 8.55 4.71 5.23
N SER A 120 8.66 5.18 6.47
CA SER A 120 8.55 4.32 7.66
C SER A 120 7.32 4.70 8.48
N PHE A 121 6.57 3.70 8.93
CA PHE A 121 5.41 3.92 9.79
C PHE A 121 5.10 2.69 10.64
N SER A 122 4.33 2.87 11.70
CA SER A 122 3.79 1.80 12.52
C SER A 122 2.29 2.01 12.69
N ARG A 123 1.53 0.92 12.86
CA ARG A 123 0.09 1.00 13.13
C ARG A 123 -0.31 -0.08 14.12
N VAL A 124 -1.31 0.21 14.95
CA VAL A 124 -1.89 -0.78 15.84
C VAL A 124 -2.80 -1.70 15.03
N MET A 125 -2.63 -3.00 15.20
CA MET A 125 -3.54 -4.02 14.72
C MET A 125 -4.19 -4.70 15.92
N LYS A 126 -5.52 -4.70 15.94
CA LYS A 126 -6.31 -5.33 17.00
C LYS A 126 -6.83 -6.67 16.51
N PHE A 127 -6.68 -7.70 17.33
CA PHE A 127 -7.21 -9.03 17.05
C PHE A 127 -8.61 -9.21 17.66
N PRO A 128 -9.40 -10.20 17.19
CA PRO A 128 -10.73 -10.47 17.72
C PRO A 128 -10.77 -10.80 19.22
N ASP A 129 -9.66 -11.30 19.78
CA ASP A 129 -9.51 -11.58 21.21
C ASP A 129 -9.20 -10.33 22.06
N GLY A 130 -9.11 -9.15 21.42
CA GLY A 130 -8.78 -7.88 22.06
C GLY A 130 -7.29 -7.62 22.23
N SER A 131 -6.41 -8.55 21.85
CA SER A 131 -4.97 -8.31 21.86
C SER A 131 -4.57 -7.30 20.77
N GLU A 132 -3.51 -6.55 21.03
CA GLU A 132 -3.00 -5.54 20.12
C GLU A 132 -1.52 -5.78 19.84
N ILE A 133 -1.12 -5.62 18.57
CA ILE A 133 0.28 -5.53 18.18
C ILE A 133 0.51 -4.24 17.39
N GLN A 134 1.72 -3.71 17.44
CA GLN A 134 2.11 -2.53 16.67
C GLN A 134 3.26 -2.88 15.72
N PRO A 135 2.98 -3.50 14.56
CA PRO A 135 3.99 -3.69 13.53
C PRO A 135 4.52 -2.36 13.00
N SER A 136 5.78 -2.40 12.56
CA SER A 136 6.47 -1.32 11.86
C SER A 136 6.80 -1.76 10.44
N PHE A 137 6.68 -0.82 9.51
CA PHE A 137 6.88 -1.03 8.09
C PHE A 137 7.89 -0.01 7.56
N ARG A 138 8.69 -0.42 6.59
CA ARG A 138 9.56 0.45 5.81
C ARG A 138 9.37 0.14 4.33
N LEU A 139 9.08 1.16 3.55
CA LEU A 139 8.81 1.07 2.12
C LEU A 139 9.86 1.85 1.33
N SER A 140 10.29 1.24 0.23
CA SER A 140 11.16 1.85 -0.77
C SER A 140 10.44 1.81 -2.11
N PHE A 141 10.44 2.93 -2.84
CA PHE A 141 9.60 3.08 -4.03
C PHE A 141 10.45 3.05 -5.30
N ALA A 142 10.04 2.21 -6.24
CA ALA A 142 10.61 2.16 -7.59
C ALA A 142 9.54 2.49 -8.63
N ALA A 143 9.94 3.22 -9.67
CA ALA A 143 9.16 3.43 -10.86
C ALA A 143 10.02 4.00 -11.99
N ASP A 144 9.59 3.75 -13.23
CA ASP A 144 10.21 4.33 -14.41
C ASP A 144 9.38 5.53 -14.89
N LEU A 145 9.94 6.74 -14.82
CA LEU A 145 9.29 7.97 -15.31
C LEU A 145 9.05 7.96 -16.82
N ARG A 146 9.68 7.04 -17.55
CA ARG A 146 9.49 6.85 -19.00
C ARG A 146 8.35 5.90 -19.31
N ALA A 147 7.78 5.22 -18.31
CA ALA A 147 6.62 4.38 -18.51
C ALA A 147 5.45 5.27 -18.97
N PRO A 148 4.65 4.81 -19.96
CA PRO A 148 3.58 5.62 -20.56
C PRO A 148 2.53 6.12 -19.56
N ASP A 149 2.40 5.47 -18.40
CA ASP A 149 1.39 5.77 -17.38
C ASP A 149 1.96 6.22 -16.01
N PHE A 150 3.21 6.74 -15.98
CA PHE A 150 3.86 7.14 -14.71
C PHE A 150 3.21 8.32 -13.98
#